data_AF-A0A2D4K653-F1
#
_entry.id   AF-A0A2D4K653-F1
#
_cell.length_a   1.000
_cell.length_b   1.000
_cell.length_c   1.000
_cell.angle_alpha   90.00
_cell.angle_beta   90.00
_cell.angle_gamma   90.00
#
_symmetry.space_group_name_H-M   'P 1'
#
loop_
_entity.id
_entity.type
_entity.pdbx_description
1 polymer ?
#
loop_
_entity_poly.entity_id
_entity_poly.type
_entity_poly.pdbx_seq_one_letter_code
_entity_poly.pdbx_strand_id
1 'polypeptide(L)'
;TVLPALMNEYRVPELNVQNGVLKSLSFLFEYIGEMGKDYIYAVTPLLEDALMDRDLVHRQTASAVVQHMSLGVYGFGCEDSLNHLLNYVWPNVFETSPHVIQAVMGALEGLRVAIGPCRMLQYCLQGLFHPARKVRDVYWKIYNSIYIGSQDALIAHYPRIYNDEKNTYIRYELDYVL
;
A
#
# COMPACT_ATOMS: atom_id res chain seq x y z
N THR A 1 -12.73 -12.73 -19.88
CA THR A 1 -12.90 -12.21 -21.26
C THR A 1 -12.94 -10.68 -21.34
N VAL A 2 -13.37 -9.95 -20.31
CA VAL A 2 -13.49 -8.47 -20.35
C VAL A 2 -12.19 -7.70 -20.05
N LEU A 3 -11.29 -8.25 -19.22
CA LEU A 3 -10.08 -7.57 -18.78
C LEU A 3 -9.15 -7.12 -19.93
N PRO A 4 -8.85 -7.96 -20.95
CA PRO A 4 -7.98 -7.53 -22.05
C PRO A 4 -8.55 -6.38 -22.88
N ALA A 5 -9.88 -6.36 -23.08
CA ALA A 5 -10.54 -5.27 -23.79
C ALA A 5 -10.47 -3.97 -22.99
N LEU A 6 -10.73 -4.03 -21.68
CA LEU A 6 -10.65 -2.89 -20.77
C LEU A 6 -9.22 -2.30 -20.75
N MET A 7 -8.21 -3.15 -20.68
CA MET A 7 -6.80 -2.73 -20.77
C MET A 7 -6.43 -2.14 -22.14
N ASN A 8 -7.07 -2.59 -23.22
CA ASN A 8 -6.83 -2.03 -24.55
C ASN A 8 -7.39 -0.60 -24.67
N GLU A 9 -8.54 -0.31 -24.06
CA GLU A 9 -9.10 1.05 -24.02
C GLU A 9 -8.19 2.03 -23.26
N TYR A 10 -7.43 1.58 -22.26
CA TYR A 10 -6.47 2.42 -21.55
C TYR A 10 -5.34 2.96 -22.43
N ARG A 11 -5.06 2.30 -23.56
CA ARG A 11 -4.02 2.72 -24.51
C ARG A 11 -4.42 3.93 -25.36
N VAL A 12 -5.70 4.29 -25.38
CA VAL A 12 -6.18 5.49 -26.07
C VAL A 12 -5.64 6.71 -25.32
N PRO A 13 -5.00 7.68 -26.00
CA PRO A 13 -4.40 8.86 -25.38
C PRO A 13 -5.44 9.92 -24.97
N GLU A 14 -6.59 9.49 -24.44
CA GLU A 14 -7.66 10.34 -23.94
C GLU A 14 -7.82 10.13 -22.43
N LEU A 15 -7.43 11.15 -21.67
CA LEU A 15 -7.33 11.11 -20.21
C LEU A 15 -8.67 10.77 -19.52
N ASN A 16 -9.80 11.18 -20.09
CA ASN A 16 -11.12 10.86 -19.56
C ASN A 16 -11.48 9.37 -19.74
N VAL A 17 -11.07 8.77 -20.85
CA VAL A 17 -11.26 7.33 -21.11
C VAL A 17 -10.41 6.51 -20.16
N GLN A 18 -9.15 6.90 -19.96
CA GLN A 18 -8.23 6.26 -19.01
C GLN A 18 -8.77 6.33 -17.56
N ASN A 19 -9.28 7.48 -17.13
CA ASN A 19 -9.95 7.62 -15.84
C ASN A 19 -11.23 6.75 -15.74
N GLY A 20 -11.98 6.60 -16.83
CA GLY A 20 -13.12 5.68 -16.90
C GLY A 20 -12.70 4.24 -16.68
N VAL A 21 -11.65 3.80 -17.38
CA VAL A 21 -11.03 2.48 -17.24
C VAL A 21 -10.60 2.21 -15.79
N LEU A 22 -9.88 3.14 -15.16
CA LEU A 22 -9.41 2.96 -13.78
C LEU A 22 -10.57 2.84 -12.78
N LYS A 23 -11.64 3.64 -12.95
CA LYS A 23 -12.86 3.53 -12.12
C LYS A 23 -13.55 2.19 -12.31
N SER A 24 -13.67 1.72 -13.55
CA SER A 24 -14.24 0.41 -13.85
C SER A 24 -13.39 -0.72 -13.26
N LEU A 25 -12.06 -0.63 -13.31
CA LEU A 25 -11.15 -1.59 -12.67
C LEU A 25 -11.31 -1.60 -11.14
N SER A 26 -11.43 -0.43 -10.53
CA SER A 26 -11.59 -0.31 -9.08
C SER A 26 -12.86 -1.02 -8.60
N PHE A 27 -13.99 -0.79 -9.28
CA PHE A 27 -15.24 -1.49 -8.98
C PHE A 27 -15.18 -2.98 -9.35
N LEU A 28 -14.52 -3.34 -10.45
CA LEU A 28 -14.36 -4.73 -10.87
C LEU A 28 -13.65 -5.56 -9.81
N PHE A 29 -12.48 -5.11 -9.32
CA PHE A 29 -11.71 -5.84 -8.31
C PHE A 29 -12.42 -5.90 -6.96
N GLU A 30 -13.15 -4.86 -6.59
CA GLU A 30 -14.02 -4.88 -5.40
C GLU A 30 -15.12 -5.94 -5.52
N TYR A 31 -15.75 -6.03 -6.69
CA TYR A 31 -16.87 -6.93 -6.94
C TYR A 31 -16.44 -8.40 -7.05
N ILE A 32 -15.36 -8.68 -7.78
CA ILE A 32 -14.91 -10.06 -8.02
C ILE A 32 -14.15 -10.65 -6.82
N GLY A 33 -13.64 -9.81 -5.91
CA GLY A 33 -12.95 -10.22 -4.69
C GLY A 33 -11.83 -11.22 -4.93
N GLU A 34 -11.98 -12.43 -4.39
CA GLU A 34 -10.98 -13.50 -4.44
C GLU A 34 -10.63 -13.96 -5.86
N MET A 35 -11.55 -13.80 -6.83
CA MET A 35 -11.27 -14.17 -8.21
C MET A 35 -10.20 -13.27 -8.84
N GLY A 36 -9.91 -12.11 -8.24
CA GLY A 36 -8.88 -11.18 -8.68
C GLY A 36 -7.45 -11.76 -8.62
N LYS A 37 -7.22 -12.81 -7.83
CA LYS A 37 -5.88 -13.41 -7.63
C LYS A 37 -5.23 -13.88 -8.92
N ASP A 38 -6.01 -14.38 -9.87
CA ASP A 38 -5.51 -14.88 -11.16
C ASP A 38 -5.26 -13.75 -12.19
N TYR A 39 -5.65 -12.51 -11.86
CA TYR A 39 -5.61 -11.37 -12.77
C TYR A 39 -4.66 -10.25 -12.32
N ILE A 40 -4.10 -10.32 -11.11
CA ILE A 40 -3.25 -9.27 -10.54
C ILE A 40 -2.06 -8.94 -11.45
N TYR A 41 -1.32 -9.95 -11.92
CA TYR A 41 -0.17 -9.74 -12.81
C TYR A 41 -0.55 -9.20 -14.18
N ALA A 42 -1.79 -9.41 -14.64
CA ALA A 42 -2.23 -8.84 -15.90
C ALA A 42 -2.38 -7.32 -15.79
N VAL A 43 -2.86 -6.82 -14.65
CA VAL A 43 -3.13 -5.38 -14.45
C VAL A 43 -1.95 -4.60 -13.87
N THR A 44 -0.89 -5.25 -13.38
CA THR A 44 0.27 -4.56 -12.80
C THR A 44 0.87 -3.49 -13.72
N PRO A 45 1.14 -3.73 -15.02
CA PRO A 45 1.79 -2.69 -15.85
C PRO A 45 0.91 -1.47 -16.07
N LEU A 46 -0.42 -1.67 -16.11
CA LEU A 46 -1.39 -0.57 -16.22
C LEU A 46 -1.39 0.28 -14.95
N LEU A 47 -1.37 -0.38 -13.78
CA LEU A 47 -1.33 0.33 -12.50
C LEU A 47 0.01 1.01 -12.25
N GLU A 48 1.12 0.44 -12.71
CA GLU A 48 2.43 1.10 -12.66
C GLU A 48 2.41 2.44 -13.39
N ASP A 49 1.91 2.46 -14.63
CA ASP A 49 1.77 3.68 -15.42
C ASP A 49 0.84 4.69 -14.73
N ALA A 50 -0.35 4.24 -14.32
CA ALA A 50 -1.36 5.10 -13.68
C ALA A 50 -0.92 5.67 -12.32
N LEU A 51 -0.15 4.92 -11.52
CA LEU A 51 0.37 5.38 -10.21
C LEU A 51 1.52 6.38 -10.34
N MET A 52 2.20 6.40 -11.49
CA MET A 52 3.28 7.35 -11.80
C MET A 52 2.83 8.55 -12.63
N ASP A 53 1.57 8.56 -13.10
CA ASP A 53 1.04 9.65 -13.93
C ASP A 53 1.10 11.00 -13.19
N ARG A 54 1.22 12.10 -13.94
CA ARG A 54 1.21 13.45 -13.40
C ARG A 54 -0.17 13.86 -12.87
N ASP A 55 -1.24 13.33 -13.47
CA ASP A 55 -2.62 13.60 -13.09
C ASP A 55 -2.96 13.02 -11.71
N LEU A 56 -3.55 13.87 -10.87
CA LEU A 56 -3.96 13.51 -9.52
C LEU A 56 -5.09 12.47 -9.53
N VAL A 57 -5.99 12.55 -10.51
CA VAL A 57 -7.15 11.64 -10.59
C VAL A 57 -6.70 10.22 -10.95
N HIS A 58 -5.71 10.08 -11.82
CA HIS A 58 -5.07 8.80 -12.12
C HIS A 58 -4.49 8.15 -10.87
N ARG A 59 -3.62 8.86 -10.14
CA ARG A 59 -2.99 8.31 -8.93
C ARG A 59 -4.02 7.99 -7.84
N GLN A 60 -5.05 8.82 -7.68
CA GLN A 60 -6.14 8.57 -6.73
C GLN A 60 -6.92 7.30 -7.08
N THR A 61 -7.38 7.18 -8.33
CA THR A 61 -8.20 6.05 -8.76
C THR A 61 -7.38 4.76 -8.80
N ALA A 62 -6.14 4.81 -9.27
CA ALA A 62 -5.22 3.67 -9.23
C ALA A 62 -4.94 3.21 -7.79
N SER A 63 -4.78 4.14 -6.83
CA SER A 63 -4.66 3.78 -5.41
C SER A 63 -5.91 3.06 -4.90
N ALA A 64 -7.11 3.50 -5.30
CA ALA A 64 -8.36 2.80 -4.97
C ALA A 64 -8.43 1.40 -5.61
N VAL A 65 -7.92 1.20 -6.85
CA VAL A 65 -7.79 -0.13 -7.44
C VAL A 65 -6.89 -1.02 -6.58
N VAL A 66 -5.72 -0.51 -6.18
CA VAL A 66 -4.79 -1.24 -5.31
C VAL A 66 -5.43 -1.60 -3.97
N GLN A 67 -6.19 -0.69 -3.35
CA GLN A 67 -6.94 -0.96 -2.13
C GLN A 67 -7.91 -2.13 -2.30
N HIS A 68 -8.79 -2.06 -3.29
CA HIS A 68 -9.84 -3.07 -3.50
C HIS A 68 -9.24 -4.41 -3.89
N MET A 69 -8.24 -4.40 -4.77
CA MET A 69 -7.52 -5.61 -5.16
C MET A 69 -6.83 -6.25 -3.95
N SER A 70 -6.12 -5.46 -3.14
CA SER A 70 -5.42 -5.95 -1.95
C SER A 70 -6.37 -6.58 -0.94
N LEU A 71 -7.53 -5.95 -0.68
CA LEU A 71 -8.54 -6.51 0.22
C LEU A 71 -9.21 -7.76 -0.36
N GLY A 72 -9.47 -7.77 -1.67
CA GLY A 72 -10.12 -8.89 -2.36
C GLY A 72 -9.26 -10.16 -2.43
N VAL A 73 -7.94 -10.01 -2.59
CA VAL A 73 -7.00 -11.15 -2.72
C VAL A 73 -6.23 -11.47 -1.45
N TYR A 74 -6.61 -10.88 -0.31
CA TYR A 74 -6.01 -11.18 0.98
C TYR A 74 -6.12 -12.70 1.30
N GLY A 75 -5.01 -13.30 1.71
CA GLY A 75 -4.94 -14.71 2.10
C GLY A 75 -4.79 -15.70 0.93
N PHE A 76 -4.63 -15.21 -0.31
CA PHE A 76 -4.49 -16.05 -1.50
C PHE A 76 -3.07 -16.13 -2.08
N GLY A 77 -2.05 -15.67 -1.35
CA GLY A 77 -0.64 -15.83 -1.76
C GLY A 77 -0.17 -14.85 -2.85
N CYS A 78 -0.71 -13.63 -2.89
CA CYS A 78 -0.36 -12.58 -3.85
C CYS A 78 0.58 -11.50 -3.27
N GLU A 79 1.33 -11.82 -2.23
CA GLU A 79 2.16 -10.85 -1.51
C GLU A 79 3.25 -10.25 -2.38
N ASP A 80 3.77 -11.00 -3.37
CA ASP A 80 4.85 -10.55 -4.26
C ASP A 80 4.41 -9.40 -5.17
N SER A 81 3.27 -9.56 -5.84
CA SER A 81 2.69 -8.60 -6.77
C SER A 81 2.12 -7.39 -6.05
N LEU A 82 1.48 -7.57 -4.90
CA LEU A 82 1.05 -6.48 -4.05
C LEU A 82 2.23 -5.71 -3.46
N ASN A 83 3.30 -6.40 -3.03
CA ASN A 83 4.52 -5.76 -2.55
C ASN A 83 5.28 -5.03 -3.67
N HIS A 84 5.18 -5.50 -4.90
CA HIS A 84 5.66 -4.76 -6.06
C HIS A 84 4.88 -3.45 -6.23
N LEU A 85 3.55 -3.49 -6.24
CA LEU A 85 2.70 -2.30 -6.37
C LEU A 85 2.86 -1.31 -5.21
N LEU A 86 3.16 -1.80 -3.99
CA LEU A 86 3.51 -0.95 -2.86
C LEU A 86 4.64 0.03 -3.20
N ASN A 87 5.63 -0.39 -3.99
CA ASN A 87 6.75 0.48 -4.39
C ASN A 87 6.31 1.65 -5.28
N TYR A 88 5.18 1.52 -5.97
CA TYR A 88 4.59 2.56 -6.82
C TYR A 88 3.56 3.40 -6.06
N VAL A 89 2.92 2.84 -5.04
CA VAL A 89 2.03 3.59 -4.14
C VAL A 89 2.83 4.45 -3.16
N TRP A 90 3.95 3.96 -2.63
CA TRP A 90 4.72 4.63 -1.58
C TRP A 90 5.23 6.04 -1.93
N PRO A 91 5.70 6.34 -3.16
CA PRO A 91 6.07 7.72 -3.54
C PRO A 91 4.94 8.74 -3.37
N ASN A 92 3.68 8.30 -3.40
CA ASN A 92 2.50 9.16 -3.33
C ASN A 92 2.08 9.55 -1.90
N VAL A 93 2.81 9.10 -0.86
CA VAL A 93 2.47 9.41 0.56
C VAL A 93 2.64 10.88 0.94
N PHE A 94 3.39 11.66 0.14
CA PHE A 94 3.60 13.08 0.37
C PHE A 94 2.62 13.99 -0.38
N GLU A 95 1.54 13.41 -0.91
CA GLU A 95 0.51 14.17 -1.62
C GLU A 95 -0.26 15.11 -0.68
N THR A 96 -0.61 16.28 -1.18
CA THR A 96 -1.32 17.31 -0.40
C THR A 96 -2.82 17.34 -0.66
N SER A 97 -3.26 16.86 -1.83
CA SER A 97 -4.67 16.77 -2.19
C SER A 97 -5.41 15.79 -1.26
N PRO A 98 -6.47 16.23 -0.55
CA PRO A 98 -7.18 15.39 0.43
C PRO A 98 -7.74 14.09 -0.16
N HIS A 99 -8.28 14.13 -1.37
CA HIS A 99 -8.89 12.96 -2.00
C HIS A 99 -7.84 11.92 -2.43
N VAL A 100 -6.71 12.38 -2.94
CA VAL A 100 -5.62 11.49 -3.37
C VAL A 100 -4.97 10.86 -2.14
N ILE A 101 -4.61 11.67 -1.13
CA ILE A 101 -3.95 11.13 0.06
C ILE A 101 -4.85 10.18 0.84
N GLN A 102 -6.17 10.41 0.86
CA GLN A 102 -7.11 9.48 1.48
C GLN A 102 -7.13 8.13 0.73
N ALA A 103 -7.13 8.15 -0.60
CA ALA A 103 -7.05 6.93 -1.41
C ALA A 103 -5.71 6.20 -1.23
N VAL A 104 -4.59 6.92 -1.16
CA VAL A 104 -3.27 6.35 -0.87
C VAL A 104 -3.24 5.69 0.51
N MET A 105 -3.76 6.37 1.54
CA MET A 105 -3.84 5.79 2.89
C MET A 105 -4.74 4.56 2.94
N GLY A 106 -5.86 4.56 2.20
CA GLY A 106 -6.72 3.39 2.04
C GLY A 106 -6.01 2.22 1.35
N ALA A 107 -5.23 2.50 0.32
CA ALA A 107 -4.38 1.50 -0.35
C ALA A 107 -3.35 0.91 0.62
N LEU A 108 -2.65 1.74 1.40
CA LEU A 108 -1.70 1.27 2.42
C LEU A 108 -2.38 0.39 3.48
N GLU A 109 -3.61 0.70 3.87
CA GLU A 109 -4.37 -0.14 4.81
C GLU A 109 -4.77 -1.48 4.20
N GLY A 110 -5.22 -1.50 2.94
CA GLY A 110 -5.46 -2.74 2.20
C GLY A 110 -4.20 -3.59 2.08
N LEU A 111 -3.08 -2.97 1.73
CA LEU A 111 -1.76 -3.61 1.59
C LEU A 111 -1.24 -4.12 2.94
N ARG A 112 -1.53 -3.41 4.05
CA ARG A 112 -1.21 -3.88 5.41
C ARG A 112 -1.89 -5.20 5.72
N VAL A 113 -3.16 -5.35 5.36
CA VAL A 113 -3.90 -6.60 5.58
C VAL A 113 -3.36 -7.70 4.67
N ALA A 114 -3.14 -7.39 3.39
CA ALA A 114 -2.76 -8.40 2.40
C ALA A 114 -1.31 -8.89 2.50
N ILE A 115 -0.36 -7.97 2.65
CA ILE A 115 1.08 -8.29 2.72
C ILE A 115 1.52 -8.53 4.17
N GLY A 116 0.83 -7.91 5.13
CA GLY A 116 1.09 -8.02 6.55
C GLY A 116 1.79 -6.79 7.16
N PRO A 117 1.65 -6.59 8.49
CA PRO A 117 2.14 -5.40 9.18
C PRO A 117 3.66 -5.32 9.28
N CYS A 118 4.38 -6.45 9.17
CA CYS A 118 5.85 -6.48 9.16
C CYS A 118 6.42 -5.62 8.02
N ARG A 119 5.96 -5.86 6.79
CA ARG A 119 6.43 -5.14 5.60
C ARG A 119 6.07 -3.66 5.67
N MET A 120 4.85 -3.34 6.10
CA MET A 120 4.42 -1.96 6.28
C MET A 120 5.27 -1.23 7.31
N LEU A 121 5.57 -1.86 8.45
CA LEU A 121 6.45 -1.30 9.47
C LEU A 121 7.85 -1.06 8.88
N GLN A 122 8.40 -2.02 8.13
CA GLN A 122 9.72 -1.88 7.50
C GLN A 122 9.82 -0.66 6.58
N TYR A 123 8.81 -0.39 5.76
CA TYR A 123 8.76 0.81 4.91
C TYR A 123 8.59 2.08 5.75
N CYS A 124 7.86 2.00 6.86
CA CYS A 124 7.57 3.13 7.73
C CYS A 124 8.75 3.52 8.64
N LEU A 125 9.59 2.59 9.09
CA LEU A 125 10.65 2.84 10.09
C LEU A 125 11.61 3.98 9.69
N GLN A 126 11.93 4.11 8.40
CA GLN A 126 12.89 5.12 7.90
C GLN A 126 12.46 6.57 8.17
N GLY A 127 11.15 6.85 8.23
CA GLY A 127 10.63 8.21 8.34
C GLY A 127 10.21 8.63 9.74
N LEU A 128 10.12 7.69 10.71
CA LEU A 128 9.62 7.97 12.06
C LEU A 128 10.49 8.99 12.83
N PHE A 129 11.81 8.84 12.73
CA PHE A 129 12.78 9.74 13.39
C PHE A 129 13.56 10.60 12.39
N HIS A 130 12.99 10.83 11.21
CA HIS A 130 13.63 11.66 10.20
C HIS A 130 13.78 13.13 10.68
N PRO A 131 14.90 13.83 10.40
CA PRO A 131 15.11 15.20 10.88
C PRO A 131 14.01 16.19 10.43
N ALA A 132 13.54 16.04 9.18
CA ALA A 132 12.50 16.90 8.64
C ALA A 132 11.12 16.60 9.26
N ARG A 133 10.51 17.63 9.87
CA ARG A 133 9.17 17.55 10.49
C ARG A 133 8.10 17.06 9.51
N LYS A 134 8.09 17.60 8.29
CA LYS A 134 7.13 17.22 7.23
C LYS A 134 7.15 15.71 6.93
N VAL A 135 8.31 15.08 6.99
CA VAL A 135 8.45 13.63 6.80
C VAL A 135 7.85 12.89 8.00
N ARG A 136 8.21 13.30 9.21
CA ARG A 136 7.70 12.69 10.44
C ARG A 136 6.19 12.78 10.53
N ASP A 137 5.59 13.92 10.21
CA ASP A 137 4.13 14.10 10.32
C ASP A 137 3.36 13.06 9.48
N VAL A 138 3.83 12.78 8.26
CA VAL A 138 3.25 11.76 7.36
C VAL A 138 3.55 10.35 7.86
N TYR A 139 4.80 10.05 8.19
CA TYR A 139 5.21 8.71 8.58
C TYR A 139 4.62 8.26 9.93
N TRP A 140 4.50 9.16 10.90
CA TRP A 140 3.79 8.89 12.14
C TRP A 140 2.30 8.65 11.90
N LYS A 141 1.68 9.35 10.94
CA LYS A 141 0.29 9.08 10.55
C LYS A 141 0.13 7.67 9.98
N ILE A 142 1.05 7.24 9.10
CA ILE A 142 1.07 5.88 8.55
C ILE A 142 1.28 4.85 9.67
N TYR A 143 2.25 5.07 10.55
CA TYR A 143 2.52 4.20 11.70
C TYR A 143 1.29 4.05 12.61
N ASN A 144 0.59 5.15 12.91
CA ASN A 144 -0.61 5.10 13.73
C ASN A 144 -1.70 4.22 13.12
N SER A 145 -1.88 4.28 11.78
CA SER A 145 -2.82 3.39 11.08
C SER A 145 -2.39 1.92 11.20
N ILE A 146 -1.10 1.63 11.01
CA ILE A 146 -0.55 0.26 11.15
C ILE A 146 -0.73 -0.25 12.59
N TYR A 147 -0.44 0.60 13.57
CA TYR A 147 -0.52 0.29 14.99
C TYR A 147 -1.95 -0.03 15.42
N ILE A 148 -2.91 0.81 15.03
CA ILE A 148 -4.34 0.58 15.35
C ILE A 148 -4.83 -0.72 14.71
N GLY A 149 -4.41 -1.03 13.47
CA GLY A 149 -4.94 -2.16 12.72
C GLY A 149 -4.40 -3.54 13.13
N SER A 150 -3.24 -3.63 13.79
CA SER A 150 -2.59 -4.91 14.12
C SER A 150 -1.52 -4.77 15.20
N GLN A 151 -1.87 -4.13 16.32
CA GLN A 151 -0.94 -3.82 17.41
C GLN A 151 -0.17 -5.05 17.90
N ASP A 152 -0.87 -6.15 18.18
CA ASP A 152 -0.28 -7.35 18.76
C ASP A 152 0.75 -8.01 17.81
N ALA A 153 0.44 -8.03 16.51
CA ALA A 153 1.36 -8.54 15.50
C ALA A 153 2.68 -7.74 15.43
N LEU A 154 2.68 -6.44 15.78
CA LEU A 154 3.89 -5.62 15.74
C LEU A 154 4.94 -6.04 16.77
N ILE A 155 4.54 -6.73 17.85
CA ILE A 155 5.48 -7.19 18.88
C ILE A 155 6.59 -8.05 18.27
N ALA A 156 6.25 -8.90 17.31
CA ALA A 156 7.19 -9.77 16.59
C ALA A 156 8.04 -9.05 15.54
N HIS A 157 7.79 -7.77 15.25
CA HIS A 157 8.38 -7.05 14.12
C HIS A 157 9.18 -5.80 14.50
N TYR A 158 9.07 -5.33 15.75
CA TYR A 158 9.89 -4.20 16.20
C TYR A 158 11.39 -4.53 16.12
N PRO A 159 12.22 -3.65 15.53
CA PRO A 159 13.65 -3.84 15.47
C PRO A 159 14.26 -3.81 16.87
N ARG A 160 15.40 -4.49 17.04
CA ARG A 160 16.18 -4.38 18.27
C ARG A 160 16.78 -2.98 18.36
N ILE A 161 16.50 -2.28 19.45
CA ILE A 161 17.13 -1.00 19.80
C ILE A 161 18.04 -1.26 21.01
N TYR A 162 19.34 -0.99 20.86
CA TYR A 162 20.32 -1.20 21.93
C TYR A 162 20.12 -0.19 23.05
N ASN A 163 20.43 -0.61 24.28
CA ASN A 163 20.43 0.26 25.45
C ASN A 163 21.40 1.43 25.26
N ASP A 164 21.09 2.56 25.88
CA ASP A 164 22.04 3.67 26.06
C ASP A 164 22.51 3.74 27.52
N GLU A 165 23.33 4.73 27.87
CA GLU A 165 23.84 4.90 29.24
C GLU A 165 22.75 5.13 30.29
N LYS A 166 21.56 5.60 29.88
CA LYS A 166 20.47 6.04 30.77
C LYS A 166 19.29 5.07 30.79
N ASN A 167 19.07 4.33 29.71
CA ASN A 167 17.84 3.61 29.44
C ASN A 167 18.10 2.17 28.97
N THR A 168 17.26 1.26 29.45
CA THR A 168 17.21 -0.12 28.96
C THR A 168 16.10 -0.25 27.93
N TYR A 169 16.45 -0.48 26.67
CA TYR A 169 15.54 -0.61 25.52
C TYR A 169 15.39 -2.04 24.99
N ILE A 170 16.29 -2.95 25.37
CA ILE A 170 16.24 -4.36 24.95
C ILE A 170 15.09 -5.10 25.65
N ARG A 171 14.38 -5.94 24.89
CA ARG A 171 13.34 -6.89 25.36
C ARG A 171 13.97 -8.27 25.55
N TYR A 172 14.58 -8.51 26.70
CA TYR A 172 15.40 -9.71 26.96
C TYR A 172 14.60 -11.03 26.95
N GLU A 173 13.30 -10.97 27.23
CA GLU A 173 12.42 -12.14 27.24
C GLU A 173 12.33 -12.81 25.86
N LEU A 174 12.53 -12.05 24.78
CA LEU A 174 12.53 -12.57 23.41
C LEU A 174 13.85 -13.27 23.03
N ASP A 175 14.88 -13.20 23.90
CA ASP A 175 16.20 -13.78 23.66
C ASP A 175 16.40 -15.13 24.35
N TYR A 176 15.42 -15.60 25.11
CA TYR A 176 15.50 -16.92 25.75
C TYR A 176 15.53 -18.03 24.70
N VAL A 177 16.51 -18.92 24.83
CA VAL A 177 16.62 -20.17 24.07
C VAL A 177 16.58 -21.29 25.11
N LEU A 178 15.53 -22.11 25.04
CA LEU A 178 15.31 -23.25 25.94
C LEU A 178 15.81 -24.55 25.33
#